data_AF-A0AAV3RL62-F1
#
_entry.id   AF-A0AAV3RL62-F1
#
_cell.length_a   1.000
_cell.length_b   1.000
_cell.length_c   1.000
_cell.angle_alpha   90.00
_cell.angle_beta   90.00
_cell.angle_gamma   90.00
#
_symmetry.space_group_name_H-M   'P 1'
#
loop_
_entity.id
_entity.type
_entity.pdbx_description
1 polymer ?
#
loop_
_entity_poly.entity_id
_entity_poly.type
_entity_poly.pdbx_seq_one_letter_code
_entity_poly.pdbx_strand_id
1 'polypeptide(L)'
;MTDRDAMLKWKGKVCPRVHETLQEREKLASSYITRASGSSRYSVSTAQHGFVVDTNKMVCSCGLWQLGGVPCVHVVCVYKSLRKDPRLFVHKYFTPDNFLAGYSHYLKPLRGNVFWPKTSYTPILPPDMRVLPGRPKKCRRVDPSEKAVNAAKERAKKDEADKAAGIFKASK
;
A
#
# COMPACT_ATOMS: atom_id res chain seq x y z
N MET A 1 8.79 -26.46 -8.01
CA MET A 1 9.04 -26.78 -6.59
C MET A 1 8.08 -25.92 -5.79
N THR A 2 7.19 -26.48 -4.98
CA THR A 2 6.21 -25.67 -4.25
C THR A 2 6.89 -24.94 -3.09
N ASP A 3 6.34 -23.80 -2.64
CA ASP A 3 6.90 -23.05 -1.50
C ASP A 3 7.01 -23.91 -0.23
N ARG A 4 6.15 -24.94 -0.11
CA ARG A 4 6.21 -25.93 0.97
C ARG A 4 7.46 -26.82 0.89
N ASP A 5 7.80 -27.32 -0.29
CA ASP A 5 8.98 -28.18 -0.48
C ASP A 5 10.27 -27.40 -0.18
N ALA A 6 10.29 -26.11 -0.51
CA ALA A 6 11.38 -25.21 -0.15
C ALA A 6 11.45 -25.03 1.37
N MET A 7 10.31 -24.85 2.05
CA MET A 7 10.26 -24.71 3.51
C MET A 7 10.70 -25.97 4.25
N LEU A 8 10.42 -27.17 3.74
CA LEU A 8 10.90 -28.43 4.34
C LEU A 8 12.44 -28.54 4.35
N LYS A 9 13.11 -27.92 3.39
CA LYS A 9 14.58 -27.88 3.30
C LYS A 9 15.19 -26.73 4.12
N TRP A 10 14.36 -25.80 4.58
CA TRP A 10 14.81 -24.61 5.29
C TRP A 10 15.22 -24.94 6.73
N LYS A 11 16.38 -24.44 7.16
CA LYS A 11 16.95 -24.69 8.50
C LYS A 11 16.88 -23.48 9.44
N GLY A 12 16.32 -22.36 9.00
CA GLY A 12 16.24 -21.13 9.80
C GLY A 12 15.09 -21.15 10.81
N LYS A 13 15.24 -20.45 11.93
CA LYS A 13 14.21 -20.35 13.00
C LYS A 13 12.93 -19.61 12.59
N VAL A 14 13.02 -18.78 11.55
CA VAL A 14 11.92 -17.95 11.01
C VAL A 14 11.84 -18.15 9.50
N CYS A 15 10.67 -17.86 8.91
CA CYS A 15 10.45 -18.01 7.48
C CYS A 15 11.49 -17.22 6.64
N PRO A 16 11.89 -17.72 5.45
CA PRO A 16 12.97 -17.12 4.64
C PRO A 16 12.79 -15.63 4.37
N ARG A 17 11.58 -15.19 4.01
CA ARG A 17 11.28 -13.79 3.72
C ARG A 17 11.49 -12.88 4.94
N VAL A 18 11.08 -13.34 6.11
CA VAL A 18 11.28 -12.62 7.38
C VAL A 18 12.75 -12.65 7.78
N HIS A 19 13.45 -13.75 7.53
CA HIS A 19 14.89 -13.85 7.76
C HIS A 19 15.68 -12.82 6.95
N GLU A 20 15.42 -12.73 5.64
CA GLU A 20 16.01 -11.74 4.73
C GLU A 20 15.72 -10.30 5.21
N THR A 21 14.46 -10.01 5.52
CA THR A 21 14.03 -8.71 6.05
C THR A 21 14.79 -8.34 7.34
N LEU A 22 15.01 -9.30 8.24
CA LEU A 22 15.76 -9.05 9.47
C LEU A 22 17.25 -8.81 9.20
N GLN A 23 17.87 -9.52 8.25
CA GLN A 23 19.26 -9.27 7.87
C GLN A 23 19.45 -7.85 7.31
N GLU A 24 18.52 -7.35 6.50
CA GLU A 24 18.55 -5.97 6.01
C GLU A 24 18.43 -4.97 7.16
N ARG A 25 17.51 -5.20 8.09
CA ARG A 25 17.32 -4.36 9.28
C ARG A 25 18.54 -4.41 10.21
N GLU A 26 19.23 -5.54 10.32
CA GLU A 26 20.49 -5.68 11.08
C GLU A 26 21.64 -4.85 10.50
N LYS A 27 21.69 -4.69 9.17
CA LYS A 27 22.65 -3.80 8.49
C LYS A 27 22.33 -2.34 8.79
N LEU A 28 21.06 -1.95 8.65
CA LEU A 28 20.58 -0.60 8.93
C LEU A 28 20.72 -0.23 10.42
N ALA A 29 20.61 -1.19 11.32
CA ALA A 29 20.72 -0.97 12.76
C ALA A 29 22.06 -0.34 13.20
N SER A 30 23.10 -0.45 12.37
CA SER A 30 24.42 0.14 12.67
C SER A 30 24.43 1.67 12.71
N SER A 31 23.49 2.34 12.03
CA SER A 31 23.42 3.81 11.97
C SER A 31 22.63 4.44 13.13
N TYR A 32 22.10 3.63 14.04
CA TYR A 32 21.28 4.08 15.17
C TYR A 32 22.04 3.95 16.48
N ILE A 33 21.83 4.92 17.37
CA ILE A 33 22.40 4.91 18.72
C ILE A 33 21.31 4.45 19.70
N THR A 34 21.64 3.45 20.52
CA THR A 34 20.75 2.93 21.57
C THR A 34 21.21 3.43 22.93
N ARG A 35 20.28 3.98 23.73
CA ARG A 35 20.51 4.36 25.13
C ARG A 35 19.47 3.69 26.02
N ALA A 36 19.92 3.10 27.13
CA ALA A 36 19.01 2.53 28.12
C ALA A 36 18.42 3.64 28.99
N SER A 37 17.11 3.56 29.25
CA SER A 37 16.36 4.47 30.13
C SER A 37 15.59 3.61 31.14
N GLY A 38 16.33 2.95 32.02
CA GLY A 38 15.82 1.98 32.99
C GLY A 38 16.04 0.52 32.56
N SER A 39 15.35 -0.41 33.22
CA SER A 39 15.59 -1.86 33.07
C SER A 39 15.04 -2.46 31.77
N SER A 40 13.97 -1.89 31.21
CA SER A 40 13.28 -2.46 30.04
C SER A 40 12.91 -1.46 28.95
N ARG A 41 13.24 -0.18 29.13
CA ARG A 41 12.94 0.88 28.17
C ARG A 41 14.23 1.43 27.57
N TYR A 42 14.23 1.58 26.25
CA TYR A 42 15.37 2.03 25.47
C TYR A 42 14.94 3.17 24.56
N SER A 43 15.78 4.19 24.46
CA SER A 43 15.67 5.20 23.41
C SER A 43 16.62 4.83 22.28
N VAL A 44 16.09 4.85 21.06
CA VAL A 44 16.82 4.61 19.82
C VAL A 44 16.78 5.88 19.02
N SER A 45 17.92 6.51 18.79
CA SER A 45 17.97 7.80 18.09
C SER A 45 18.92 7.77 16.91
N THR A 46 18.49 8.42 15.83
CA THR A 46 19.33 8.94 14.74
C THR A 46 19.57 10.43 15.00
N ALA A 47 20.39 11.09 14.19
CA ALA A 47 20.63 12.53 14.25
C ALA A 47 19.34 13.38 14.23
N GLN A 48 18.26 12.92 13.60
CA GLN A 48 17.03 13.72 13.42
C GLN A 48 15.83 13.23 14.23
N HIS A 49 15.75 11.95 14.58
CA HIS A 49 14.56 11.36 15.19
C HIS A 49 14.91 10.40 16.32
N GLY A 50 14.05 10.34 17.33
CA GLY A 50 14.14 9.43 18.47
C GLY A 50 12.89 8.56 18.58
N PHE A 51 13.10 7.27 18.85
CA PHE A 51 12.08 6.27 19.05
C PHE A 51 12.26 5.62 20.43
N VAL A 52 11.16 5.12 20.99
CA VAL A 52 11.16 4.42 22.28
C VAL A 52 10.78 2.97 22.05
N VAL A 53 11.56 2.06 22.63
CA VAL A 53 11.33 0.62 22.61
C VAL A 53 11.17 0.14 24.04
N ASP A 54 10.10 -0.61 24.31
CA ASP A 54 9.85 -1.31 25.57
C ASP A 54 9.97 -2.81 25.32
N THR A 55 11.02 -3.42 25.84
CA THR A 55 11.32 -4.85 25.62
C THR A 55 10.42 -5.77 26.44
N ASN A 56 9.83 -5.29 27.54
CA ASN A 56 8.93 -6.11 28.38
C ASN A 56 7.55 -6.17 27.75
N LYS A 57 7.04 -5.03 27.27
CA LYS A 57 5.74 -4.96 26.61
C LYS A 57 5.79 -5.39 25.15
N MET A 58 6.98 -5.60 24.59
CA MET A 58 7.19 -5.87 23.17
C MET A 58 6.60 -4.74 22.31
N VAL A 59 6.85 -3.49 22.71
CA VAL A 59 6.31 -2.29 22.06
C VAL A 59 7.41 -1.44 21.46
N CYS A 60 7.18 -0.91 20.25
CA CYS A 60 8.01 0.14 19.66
C CYS A 60 7.13 1.32 19.27
N SER A 61 7.60 2.54 19.54
CA SER A 61 6.87 3.76 19.21
C SER A 61 6.62 3.95 17.70
N CYS A 62 7.32 3.22 16.82
CA CYS A 62 7.07 3.25 15.38
C CYS A 62 5.89 2.37 14.93
N GLY A 63 5.28 1.56 15.82
CA GLY A 63 4.09 0.73 15.54
C GLY A 63 4.30 -0.48 14.62
N LEU A 64 5.35 -0.50 13.79
CA LEU A 64 5.62 -1.55 12.81
C LEU A 64 5.71 -2.95 13.42
N TRP A 65 6.25 -3.06 14.63
CA TRP A 65 6.38 -4.36 15.30
C TRP A 65 5.03 -4.90 15.78
N GLN A 66 4.13 -4.03 16.23
CA GLN A 66 2.79 -4.38 16.71
C GLN A 66 1.90 -4.79 15.54
N LEU A 67 2.01 -4.07 14.42
CA LEU A 67 1.23 -4.33 13.21
C LEU A 67 1.72 -5.57 12.46
N GLY A 68 3.04 -5.68 12.27
CA GLY A 68 3.63 -6.71 11.42
C GLY A 68 4.09 -7.96 12.15
N GLY A 69 4.21 -7.93 13.48
CA GLY A 69 4.77 -9.04 14.26
C GLY A 69 6.25 -9.33 13.99
N VAL A 70 6.93 -8.52 13.19
CA VAL A 70 8.37 -8.65 12.88
C VAL A 70 9.11 -7.45 13.47
N PRO A 71 10.19 -7.65 14.25
CA PRO A 71 10.99 -6.58 14.85
C PRO A 71 11.43 -5.52 13.83
N CYS A 72 11.10 -4.26 14.08
CA CYS A 72 11.56 -3.13 13.26
C CYS A 72 13.05 -2.84 13.52
N VAL A 73 13.65 -1.95 12.72
CA VAL A 73 15.07 -1.58 12.87
C VAL A 73 15.40 -1.12 14.29
N HIS A 74 14.53 -0.33 14.93
CA HIS A 74 14.74 0.15 16.30
C HIS A 74 14.82 -0.99 17.32
N VAL A 75 13.92 -1.97 17.19
CA VAL A 75 13.88 -3.15 18.07
C VAL A 75 15.10 -4.02 17.83
N VAL A 76 15.51 -4.18 16.57
CA VAL A 76 16.75 -4.88 16.20
C VAL A 76 17.97 -4.21 16.83
N CYS A 77 18.06 -2.87 16.83
CA CYS A 77 19.15 -2.14 17.50
C CYS A 77 19.22 -2.47 18.99
N VAL A 78 18.08 -2.45 19.68
CA VAL A 78 17.99 -2.73 21.12
C VAL A 78 18.38 -4.18 21.43
N TYR A 79 17.88 -5.15 20.67
CA TYR A 79 18.27 -6.54 20.92
C TYR A 79 19.75 -6.81 20.58
N LYS A 80 20.30 -6.12 19.58
CA LYS A 80 21.73 -6.19 19.25
C LYS A 80 22.60 -5.62 20.38
N SER A 81 22.20 -4.49 21.00
CA SER A 81 22.92 -3.95 22.16
C SER A 81 22.82 -4.86 23.39
N LEU A 82 21.71 -5.58 23.53
CA LEU A 82 21.50 -6.63 24.54
C LEU A 82 22.15 -7.98 24.22
N ARG A 83 22.86 -8.11 23.08
CA ARG A 83 23.45 -9.37 22.59
C ARG A 83 22.44 -10.51 22.45
N LYS A 84 21.18 -10.17 22.15
CA LYS A 84 20.10 -11.13 21.88
C LYS A 84 19.80 -11.18 20.39
N ASP A 85 19.48 -12.37 19.89
CA ASP A 85 19.09 -12.54 18.48
C ASP A 85 17.67 -11.98 18.26
N PRO A 86 17.49 -10.97 17.38
CA PRO A 86 16.18 -10.38 17.11
C PRO A 86 15.20 -11.41 16.51
N ARG A 87 15.69 -12.49 15.89
CA ARG A 87 14.85 -13.55 15.31
C ARG A 87 13.99 -14.27 16.35
N LEU A 88 14.39 -14.28 17.63
CA LEU A 88 13.64 -14.88 18.73
C LEU A 88 12.40 -14.08 19.13
N PHE A 89 12.33 -12.81 18.71
CA PHE A 89 11.26 -11.87 19.06
C PHE A 89 10.29 -11.63 17.90
N VAL A 90 10.34 -12.51 16.89
CA VAL A 90 9.38 -12.57 15.79
C VAL A 90 8.13 -13.28 16.27
N HIS A 91 6.96 -12.80 15.82
CA HIS A 91 5.69 -13.43 16.13
C HIS A 91 5.64 -14.87 15.63
N LYS A 92 5.07 -15.78 16.43
CA LYS A 92 5.01 -17.23 16.16
C LYS A 92 4.43 -17.59 14.78
N TYR A 93 3.61 -16.74 14.18
CA TYR A 93 3.03 -16.95 12.84
C TYR A 93 4.09 -17.09 11.74
N PHE A 94 5.28 -16.50 11.92
CA PHE A 94 6.36 -16.57 10.94
C PHE A 94 7.40 -17.66 11.25
N THR A 95 7.03 -18.66 12.04
CA THR A 95 7.87 -19.84 12.25
C THR A 95 7.65 -20.84 11.11
N PRO A 96 8.69 -21.58 10.68
CA PRO A 96 8.55 -22.62 9.67
C PRO A 96 7.51 -23.67 10.06
N ASP A 97 7.43 -24.01 11.35
CA ASP A 97 6.47 -25.00 11.86
C ASP A 97 5.03 -24.55 11.64
N ASN A 98 4.70 -23.30 11.97
CA ASN A 98 3.35 -22.76 11.74
C ASN A 98 3.05 -22.58 10.25
N PHE A 99 4.06 -22.27 9.43
CA PHE A 99 3.89 -22.26 7.98
C PHE A 99 3.55 -23.66 7.47
N LEU A 100 4.33 -24.68 7.83
CA LEU A 100 4.09 -26.06 7.41
C LEU A 100 2.75 -26.60 7.93
N ALA A 101 2.34 -26.21 9.15
CA ALA A 101 1.04 -26.55 9.71
C ALA A 101 -0.11 -25.89 8.92
N GLY A 102 0.01 -24.60 8.58
CA GLY A 102 -1.00 -23.88 7.80
C GLY A 102 -1.15 -24.42 6.37
N TYR A 103 -0.03 -24.83 5.76
CA TYR A 103 -0.01 -25.45 4.43
C TYR A 103 -0.01 -26.98 4.48
N SER A 104 -0.38 -27.59 5.61
CA SER A 104 -0.35 -29.05 5.81
C SER A 104 -1.28 -29.80 4.85
N HIS A 105 -2.40 -29.18 4.48
CA HIS A 105 -3.33 -29.68 3.49
C HIS A 105 -3.05 -29.05 2.13
N TYR A 106 -3.01 -29.88 1.09
CA TYR A 106 -2.94 -29.41 -0.28
C TYR A 106 -4.32 -29.46 -0.92
N LEU A 107 -4.62 -28.48 -1.76
CA LEU A 107 -5.78 -28.57 -2.64
C LEU A 107 -5.48 -29.65 -3.68
N LYS A 108 -6.34 -30.67 -3.74
CA LYS A 108 -6.27 -31.65 -4.82
C LYS A 108 -6.50 -30.92 -6.14
N PRO A 109 -5.72 -31.23 -7.19
CA PRO A 109 -5.97 -30.63 -8.50
C PRO A 109 -7.41 -30.91 -8.91
N LEU A 110 -8.13 -29.85 -9.24
CA LEU A 110 -9.50 -29.93 -9.75
C LEU A 110 -9.43 -30.10 -11.27
N ARG A 111 -10.31 -30.95 -11.81
CA ARG A 111 -10.52 -31.01 -13.25
C ARG A 111 -11.04 -29.64 -13.74
N GLY A 112 -10.92 -29.36 -15.05
CA GLY A 112 -11.46 -28.13 -15.62
C GLY A 112 -12.96 -27.95 -15.37
N ASN A 113 -13.46 -26.71 -15.50
CA ASN A 113 -14.85 -26.35 -15.22
C ASN A 113 -15.90 -27.22 -15.94
N VAL A 114 -15.56 -27.74 -17.13
CA VAL A 114 -16.42 -28.65 -17.91
C VAL A 114 -16.76 -29.94 -17.15
N PHE A 115 -15.90 -30.37 -16.23
CA PHE A 115 -16.08 -31.59 -15.43
C PHE A 115 -16.66 -31.33 -14.04
N TRP A 116 -17.00 -30.09 -13.71
CA TRP A 116 -17.57 -29.74 -12.41
C TRP A 116 -19.05 -30.16 -12.37
N PRO A 117 -19.54 -30.69 -11.24
CA PRO A 117 -20.94 -31.06 -11.10
C PRO A 117 -21.82 -29.81 -11.24
N LYS A 118 -22.83 -29.89 -12.11
CA LYS A 118 -23.83 -28.82 -12.24
C LYS A 118 -24.59 -28.73 -10.93
N THR A 119 -24.62 -27.54 -10.34
CA THR A 119 -25.28 -27.31 -9.06
C THR A 119 -26.72 -26.87 -9.26
N SER A 120 -27.63 -27.29 -8.39
CA SER A 120 -29.05 -26.87 -8.39
C SER A 120 -29.27 -25.49 -7.76
N TYR A 121 -28.24 -24.89 -7.16
CA TYR A 121 -28.33 -23.55 -6.58
C TYR A 121 -28.53 -22.49 -7.66
N THR A 122 -29.17 -21.40 -7.27
CA THR A 122 -29.33 -20.22 -8.12
C THR A 122 -27.97 -19.71 -8.57
N PRO A 123 -27.76 -19.51 -9.88
CA PRO A 123 -26.51 -18.97 -10.38
C PRO A 123 -26.28 -17.57 -9.80
N ILE A 124 -25.03 -17.30 -9.41
CA ILE A 124 -24.61 -15.96 -8.99
C ILE A 124 -24.69 -15.09 -10.24
N LEU A 125 -25.68 -14.20 -10.30
CA LEU A 125 -25.78 -13.22 -11.35
C LEU A 125 -24.65 -12.19 -11.19
N PRO A 126 -24.09 -11.67 -12.30
CA PRO A 126 -23.16 -10.56 -12.20
C PRO A 126 -23.84 -9.40 -11.45
N PRO A 127 -23.08 -8.63 -10.65
CA PRO A 127 -23.63 -7.45 -10.01
C PRO A 127 -24.19 -6.51 -11.08
N ASP A 128 -25.32 -5.86 -10.76
CA ASP A 128 -25.94 -4.90 -11.65
C ASP A 128 -24.91 -3.85 -12.08
N MET A 129 -24.78 -3.65 -13.39
CA MET A 129 -23.83 -2.70 -13.93
C MET A 129 -24.25 -1.29 -13.51
N ARG A 130 -23.53 -0.69 -12.56
CA ARG A 130 -23.74 0.70 -12.15
C ARG A 130 -22.95 1.63 -13.07
N VAL A 131 -23.65 2.49 -13.80
CA VAL A 131 -23.02 3.62 -14.47
C VAL A 131 -22.60 4.62 -13.38
N LEU A 132 -21.31 4.58 -13.03
CA LEU A 132 -20.73 5.58 -12.14
C LEU A 132 -20.89 6.97 -12.77
N PRO A 133 -21.11 8.03 -11.97
CA PRO A 133 -21.06 9.40 -12.47
C PRO A 133 -19.72 9.59 -13.19
N GLY A 134 -19.78 9.79 -14.51
CA GLY A 134 -18.60 10.02 -15.31
C GLY A 134 -17.86 11.26 -14.84
N ARG A 135 -16.61 11.42 -15.29
CA ARG A 135 -15.81 12.61 -15.00
C ARG A 135 -16.64 13.88 -15.28
N PRO A 136 -16.79 14.80 -14.32
CA PRO A 136 -17.45 16.07 -14.56
C PRO A 136 -16.85 16.76 -15.78
N LYS A 137 -17.71 17.31 -16.64
CA LYS A 137 -17.23 18.05 -17.83
C LYS A 137 -16.31 19.18 -17.36
N LYS A 138 -15.12 19.27 -17.96
CA LYS A 138 -14.12 20.31 -17.64
C LYS A 138 -14.68 21.73 -17.86
N CYS A 139 -15.58 21.88 -18.82
CA CYS A 139 -16.23 23.15 -19.12
C CYS A 139 -17.66 23.16 -18.58
N ARG A 140 -18.02 24.25 -17.90
CA ARG A 140 -19.39 24.55 -17.49
C ARG A 140 -20.30 24.64 -18.73
N ARG A 141 -21.54 24.18 -18.60
CA ARG A 141 -22.58 24.40 -19.61
C ARG A 141 -22.91 25.90 -19.65
N VAL A 142 -22.65 26.54 -20.79
CA VAL A 142 -22.95 27.96 -21.02
C VAL A 142 -24.46 28.13 -21.21
N ASP A 143 -25.06 29.06 -20.47
CA ASP A 143 -26.48 29.38 -20.54
C ASP A 143 -26.85 30.01 -21.91
N PRO A 144 -28.08 29.81 -22.44
CA PRO A 144 -28.51 30.45 -23.68
C PRO A 144 -28.36 31.99 -23.67
N SER A 145 -28.58 32.63 -22.53
CA SER A 145 -28.40 34.08 -22.37
C SER A 145 -26.93 34.47 -22.59
N GLU A 146 -26.00 33.72 -22.02
CA GLU A 146 -24.56 33.94 -22.18
C GLU A 146 -24.10 33.66 -23.62
N LYS A 147 -24.71 32.70 -24.33
CA LYS A 147 -24.42 32.46 -25.76
C LYS A 147 -24.83 33.65 -26.62
N ALA A 148 -25.99 34.25 -26.35
CA ALA A 148 -26.46 35.43 -27.07
C ALA A 148 -25.54 36.63 -26.82
N VAL A 149 -25.11 36.83 -25.57
CA VAL A 149 -24.17 37.90 -25.19
C VAL A 149 -22.80 37.70 -25.87
N ASN A 150 -22.28 36.47 -25.88
CA ASN A 150 -21.00 36.19 -26.55
C ASN A 150 -21.13 36.34 -28.08
N ALA A 151 -22.22 35.89 -28.69
CA ALA A 151 -22.46 36.10 -30.12
C ALA A 151 -22.60 37.58 -30.49
N ALA A 152 -23.24 38.39 -29.63
CA ALA A 152 -23.34 39.83 -29.81
C ALA A 152 -21.97 40.52 -29.67
N LYS A 153 -21.15 40.10 -28.70
CA LYS A 153 -19.76 40.59 -28.54
C LYS A 153 -18.89 40.22 -29.73
N GLU A 154 -18.97 39.00 -30.25
CA GLU A 154 -18.22 38.58 -31.43
C GLU A 154 -18.68 39.34 -32.70
N ARG A 155 -19.99 39.59 -32.86
CA ARG A 155 -20.52 40.45 -33.94
C ARG A 155 -20.03 41.89 -33.81
N ALA A 156 -20.10 42.48 -32.63
CA ALA A 156 -19.61 43.83 -32.37
C ALA A 156 -18.11 43.95 -32.64
N LYS A 157 -17.32 42.97 -32.21
CA LYS A 157 -15.87 42.92 -32.45
C LYS A 157 -15.54 42.74 -33.94
N LYS A 158 -16.35 41.98 -34.67
CA LYS A 158 -16.25 41.85 -36.13
C LYS A 158 -16.66 43.15 -36.84
N ASP A 159 -17.77 43.78 -36.44
CA ASP A 159 -18.21 45.05 -37.02
C ASP A 159 -17.21 46.19 -36.71
N GLU A 160 -16.53 46.15 -35.56
CA GLU A 160 -15.45 47.08 -35.20
C GLU A 160 -14.17 46.81 -36.01
N ALA A 161 -13.81 45.53 -36.24
CA ALA A 161 -12.72 45.15 -37.14
C ALA A 161 -13.01 45.50 -38.61
N ASP A 162 -14.24 45.29 -39.08
CA ASP A 162 -14.69 45.61 -40.44
C ASP A 162 -14.70 47.14 -40.68
N LYS A 163 -15.06 47.93 -39.65
CA LYS A 163 -14.93 49.41 -39.66
C LYS A 163 -13.47 49.86 -39.66
N ALA A 164 -12.60 49.26 -38.86
CA ALA A 164 -11.17 49.56 -38.87
C ALA A 164 -10.51 49.21 -40.21
N ALA A 165 -11.04 48.19 -40.92
CA ALA A 165 -10.61 47.80 -42.26
C ALA A 165 -11.27 48.60 -43.40
N GLY A 166 -12.16 49.56 -43.11
CA GLY A 166 -12.77 50.44 -44.11
C GLY A 166 -13.83 49.80 -45.01
N ILE A 167 -14.41 48.66 -44.62
CA ILE A 167 -15.41 47.94 -45.42
C ILE A 167 -16.81 48.54 -45.18
N PHE A 168 -17.30 49.42 -46.07
CA PHE A 168 -18.66 49.95 -46.01
C PHE A 168 -19.68 48.96 -46.61
N LYS A 169 -20.73 48.61 -45.84
CA LYS A 169 -21.82 47.72 -46.30
C LYS A 169 -22.71 48.47 -47.31
N ALA A 170 -22.82 47.95 -48.53
CA ALA A 170 -23.67 48.51 -49.58
C ALA A 170 -25.16 48.36 -49.21
N SER A 171 -25.90 49.48 -49.20
CA SER A 171 -27.34 49.50 -48.93
C SER A 171 -28.10 49.19 -50.23
N LYS A 172 -29.13 48.33 -50.13
CA LYS A 172 -30.06 48.03 -51.21
C LYS A 172 -31.35 48.81 -51.01
#